data_AF-A0A376E9L1-F1
#
_entry.id   AF-A0A376E9L1-F1
#
_cell.length_a   1.000
_cell.length_b   1.000
_cell.length_c   1.000
_cell.angle_alpha   90.00
_cell.angle_beta   90.00
_cell.angle_gamma   90.00
#
_symmetry.space_group_name_H-M   'P 1'
#
loop_
_entity.id
_entity.type
_entity.pdbx_description
1 polymer ?
#
loop_
_entity_poly.entity_id
_entity_poly.type
_entity_poly.pdbx_seq_one_letter_code
_entity_poly.pdbx_strand_id
1 'polypeptide(L)'
;MDISQKRINIKIMKTIKTRFVEFTSYFFILLFCYASISKIMDFENFQIQIAQSPLLSAFSNVMSYGVLVIELAICILLIFERSRKIGLYSSFVLMVSFTVYIYMILNYSEFIPCSCGGILEKMDWKTHLIFNIATVIIAAFAVILYSDSKRQEIFKSVSLLLVLSIVSCSAIILMYRQSEFMIKKENNFTRRFLQHPITEEKRSNLQINSYYFAGISKDSVYLGTIPLHFY
;
A
#
# COMPACT_ATOMS: atom_id res chain seq x y z
N MET A 1 17.33 24.67 -44.69
CA MET A 1 17.65 23.85 -43.50
C MET A 1 16.49 22.94 -43.18
N ASP A 2 16.61 21.66 -43.46
CA ASP A 2 16.19 21.09 -44.75
C ASP A 2 15.27 19.90 -44.42
N ILE A 3 14.29 19.58 -45.27
CA ILE A 3 13.17 18.67 -44.97
C ILE A 3 13.65 17.27 -44.54
N SER A 4 14.85 16.88 -45.01
CA SER A 4 15.60 15.69 -44.61
C SER A 4 15.91 15.65 -43.10
N GLN A 5 16.46 16.74 -42.56
CA GLN A 5 16.79 16.88 -41.13
C GLN A 5 15.54 16.77 -40.25
N LYS A 6 14.42 17.34 -40.70
CA LYS A 6 13.13 17.25 -40.00
C LYS A 6 12.59 15.82 -39.97
N ARG A 7 12.72 15.06 -41.07
CA ARG A 7 12.31 13.64 -41.14
C ARG A 7 13.19 12.75 -40.26
N ILE A 8 14.50 12.99 -40.24
CA ILE A 8 15.44 12.27 -39.37
C ILE A 8 15.09 12.51 -37.90
N ASN A 9 14.87 13.76 -37.50
CA ASN A 9 14.47 14.11 -36.13
C ASN A 9 13.14 13.46 -35.72
N ILE A 10 12.15 13.40 -36.63
CA ILE A 10 10.87 12.72 -36.35
C ILE A 10 11.06 11.21 -36.17
N LYS A 11 11.91 10.58 -36.98
CA LYS A 11 12.18 9.14 -36.89
C LYS A 11 12.92 8.79 -35.60
N ILE A 12 13.94 9.56 -35.24
CA ILE A 12 14.68 9.41 -33.97
C ILE A 12 13.74 9.57 -32.78
N MET A 13 12.89 10.60 -32.78
CA MET A 13 11.96 10.86 -31.69
C MET A 13 10.91 9.74 -31.54
N LYS A 14 10.43 9.15 -32.65
CA LYS A 14 9.57 7.95 -32.59
C LYS A 14 10.29 6.75 -31.98
N THR A 15 11.53 6.50 -32.38
CA THR A 15 12.33 5.39 -31.81
C THR A 15 12.56 5.55 -30.32
N ILE A 16 12.89 6.76 -29.84
CA ILE A 16 13.10 7.03 -28.41
C ILE A 16 11.81 6.77 -27.61
N LYS A 17 10.65 7.20 -28.11
CA LYS A 17 9.36 6.96 -27.45
C LYS A 17 9.09 5.46 -27.28
N THR A 18 9.26 4.68 -28.35
CA THR A 18 9.03 3.23 -28.31
C THR A 18 9.99 2.53 -27.36
N ARG A 19 11.29 2.89 -27.41
CA ARG A 19 12.31 2.33 -26.51
C ARG A 19 12.05 2.66 -25.04
N PHE A 20 11.58 3.88 -24.75
CA PHE A 20 11.21 4.24 -23.38
C PHE A 20 10.07 3.36 -22.87
N VAL A 21 9.01 3.16 -23.67
CA VAL A 21 7.88 2.32 -23.26
C VAL A 21 8.29 0.85 -23.08
N GLU A 22 9.14 0.32 -23.94
CA GLU A 22 9.73 -1.02 -23.78
C GLU A 22 10.50 -1.13 -22.46
N PHE A 23 11.39 -0.19 -22.19
CA PHE A 23 12.18 -0.15 -20.97
C PHE A 23 11.28 -0.08 -19.72
N THR A 24 10.28 0.80 -19.72
CA THR A 24 9.30 0.88 -18.63
C THR A 24 8.52 -0.43 -18.47
N SER A 25 8.16 -1.10 -19.56
CA SER A 25 7.45 -2.38 -19.50
C SER A 25 8.32 -3.47 -18.86
N TYR A 26 9.59 -3.56 -19.23
CA TYR A 26 10.53 -4.50 -18.60
C TYR A 26 10.77 -4.19 -17.13
N PHE A 27 10.85 -2.91 -16.77
CA PHE A 27 10.94 -2.49 -15.37
C PHE A 27 9.74 -2.97 -14.55
N PHE A 28 8.50 -2.78 -15.05
CA PHE A 28 7.31 -3.27 -14.35
C PHE A 28 7.22 -4.79 -14.30
N ILE A 29 7.62 -5.50 -15.37
CA ILE A 29 7.69 -6.96 -15.36
C ILE A 29 8.65 -7.44 -14.27
N LEU A 30 9.86 -6.87 -14.21
CA LEU A 30 10.84 -7.23 -13.18
C LEU A 30 10.30 -6.95 -11.78
N LEU A 31 9.71 -5.76 -11.57
CA LEU A 31 9.16 -5.34 -10.29
C LEU A 31 8.06 -6.30 -9.81
N PHE A 32 7.06 -6.59 -10.65
CA PHE A 32 5.92 -7.43 -10.26
C PHE A 32 6.27 -8.92 -10.22
N CYS A 33 7.15 -9.42 -11.09
CA CYS A 33 7.67 -10.79 -10.97
C CYS A 33 8.45 -10.96 -9.66
N TYR A 34 9.34 -10.03 -9.33
CA TYR A 34 10.08 -10.05 -8.07
C TYR A 34 9.11 -10.03 -6.87
N ALA A 35 8.16 -9.10 -6.88
CA ALA A 35 7.22 -8.92 -5.78
C ALA A 35 6.29 -10.13 -5.61
N SER A 36 5.84 -10.76 -6.69
CA SER A 36 4.98 -11.95 -6.63
C SER A 36 5.76 -13.19 -6.18
N ILE A 37 6.95 -13.43 -6.72
CA ILE A 37 7.80 -14.54 -6.30
C ILE A 37 8.15 -14.43 -4.81
N SER A 38 8.53 -13.25 -4.33
CA SER A 38 8.83 -13.03 -2.91
C SER A 38 7.64 -13.34 -2.01
N LYS A 39 6.41 -12.98 -2.43
CA LYS A 39 5.18 -13.27 -1.69
C LYS A 39 4.79 -14.75 -1.76
N ILE A 40 5.05 -15.44 -2.87
CA ILE A 40 4.77 -16.88 -3.00
C ILE A 40 5.71 -17.70 -2.11
N MET A 41 6.98 -17.34 -2.08
CA MET A 41 7.99 -18.03 -1.25
C MET A 41 7.68 -17.96 0.24
N ASP A 42 7.02 -16.89 0.68
CA ASP A 42 6.65 -16.68 2.07
C ASP A 42 5.17 -16.29 2.21
N PHE A 43 4.31 -17.14 1.62
CA PHE A 43 2.88 -16.85 1.50
C PHE A 43 2.17 -16.76 2.86
N GLU A 44 2.56 -17.60 3.82
CA GLU A 44 1.96 -17.61 5.16
C GLU A 44 2.19 -16.27 5.87
N ASN A 45 3.42 -15.76 5.87
CA ASN A 45 3.71 -14.46 6.46
C ASN A 45 3.03 -13.31 5.69
N PHE A 46 3.00 -13.37 4.35
CA PHE A 46 2.27 -12.39 3.55
C PHE A 46 0.76 -12.36 3.90
N GLN A 47 0.14 -13.53 4.07
CA GLN A 47 -1.26 -13.64 4.46
C GLN A 47 -1.49 -13.11 5.87
N ILE A 48 -0.61 -13.41 6.82
CA ILE A 48 -0.65 -12.87 8.19
C ILE A 48 -0.58 -11.34 8.17
N GLN A 49 0.26 -10.74 7.33
CA GLN A 49 0.37 -9.28 7.24
C GLN A 49 -0.86 -8.61 6.67
N ILE A 50 -1.45 -9.20 5.63
CA ILE A 50 -2.73 -8.73 5.12
C ILE A 50 -3.82 -8.88 6.20
N ALA A 51 -3.80 -9.97 6.97
CA ALA A 51 -4.73 -10.17 8.09
C ALA A 51 -4.53 -9.18 9.24
N GLN A 52 -3.31 -8.69 9.45
CA GLN A 52 -3.00 -7.67 10.45
C GLN A 52 -3.36 -6.25 9.97
N SER A 53 -3.36 -6.00 8.66
CA SER A 53 -3.73 -4.70 8.10
C SER A 53 -5.20 -4.39 8.39
N PRO A 54 -5.53 -3.30 9.12
CA PRO A 54 -6.92 -2.98 9.48
C PRO A 54 -7.85 -2.81 8.27
N LEU A 55 -7.27 -2.54 7.10
CA LEU A 55 -7.98 -2.33 5.85
C LEU A 55 -8.33 -3.63 5.14
N LEU A 56 -7.50 -4.67 5.24
CA LEU A 56 -7.67 -5.92 4.52
C LEU A 56 -7.97 -7.12 5.42
N SER A 57 -7.97 -6.97 6.74
CA SER A 57 -8.13 -8.09 7.68
C SER A 57 -9.42 -8.89 7.44
N ALA A 58 -10.53 -8.21 7.14
CA ALA A 58 -11.81 -8.83 6.82
C ALA A 58 -11.82 -9.61 5.48
N PHE A 59 -10.86 -9.33 4.59
CA PHE A 59 -10.77 -9.90 3.24
C PHE A 59 -9.44 -10.60 2.98
N SER A 60 -8.70 -10.95 4.03
CA SER A 60 -7.29 -11.31 3.94
C SER A 60 -7.03 -12.47 2.98
N ASN A 61 -7.79 -13.55 3.10
CA ASN A 61 -7.67 -14.72 2.21
C ASN A 61 -7.86 -14.34 0.74
N VAL A 62 -8.96 -13.65 0.41
CA VAL A 62 -9.27 -13.28 -0.98
C VAL A 62 -8.23 -12.33 -1.55
N MET A 63 -7.78 -11.37 -0.74
CA MET A 63 -6.83 -10.34 -1.14
C MET A 63 -5.41 -10.89 -1.31
N SER A 64 -4.97 -11.83 -0.46
CA SER A 64 -3.66 -12.48 -0.61
C SER A 64 -3.55 -13.21 -1.95
N TYR A 65 -4.54 -13.99 -2.35
CA TYR A 65 -4.51 -14.62 -3.69
C TYR A 65 -4.74 -13.59 -4.81
N GLY A 66 -5.64 -12.63 -4.60
CA GLY A 66 -5.98 -11.62 -5.60
C GLY A 66 -4.78 -10.77 -6.04
N VAL A 67 -3.98 -10.28 -5.08
CA VAL A 67 -2.77 -9.49 -5.37
C VAL A 67 -1.77 -10.29 -6.21
N LEU A 68 -1.50 -11.55 -5.85
CA LEU A 68 -0.59 -12.41 -6.60
C LEU A 68 -1.06 -12.64 -8.04
N VAL A 69 -2.34 -12.96 -8.22
CA VAL A 69 -2.93 -13.20 -9.55
C VAL A 69 -2.87 -11.93 -10.41
N ILE A 70 -3.19 -10.77 -9.84
CA ILE A 70 -3.15 -9.50 -10.56
C ILE A 70 -1.70 -9.15 -10.96
N GLU A 71 -0.74 -9.27 -10.05
CA GLU A 71 0.68 -8.99 -10.33
C GLU A 71 1.21 -9.85 -11.49
N LEU A 72 0.95 -11.17 -11.45
CA LEU A 72 1.36 -12.10 -12.50
C LEU A 72 0.61 -11.85 -13.83
N ALA A 73 -0.69 -11.55 -13.78
CA ALA A 73 -1.47 -11.23 -14.97
C ALA A 73 -0.94 -9.97 -15.66
N ILE A 74 -0.56 -8.95 -14.90
CA ILE A 74 0.04 -7.72 -15.45
C ILE A 74 1.38 -8.04 -16.13
N CYS A 75 2.23 -8.88 -15.54
CA CYS A 75 3.46 -9.33 -16.19
C CYS A 75 3.19 -9.96 -17.56
N ILE A 76 2.20 -10.86 -17.65
CA ILE A 76 1.81 -11.50 -18.91
C ILE A 76 1.33 -10.46 -19.93
N LEU A 77 0.50 -9.50 -19.50
CA LEU A 77 -0.01 -8.44 -20.37
C LEU A 77 1.09 -7.52 -20.91
N LEU A 78 2.15 -7.26 -20.13
CA LEU A 78 3.27 -6.40 -20.53
C LEU A 78 4.23 -7.08 -21.51
N ILE A 79 4.35 -8.41 -21.46
CA ILE A 79 5.22 -9.19 -22.36
C ILE A 79 4.77 -9.05 -23.82
N PHE A 80 3.47 -9.22 -24.10
CA PHE A 80 2.97 -9.16 -25.47
C PHE A 80 2.75 -7.72 -25.94
N GLU A 81 3.31 -7.37 -27.10
CA GLU A 81 3.19 -6.03 -27.69
C GLU A 81 1.74 -5.58 -27.91
N ARG A 82 0.86 -6.51 -28.27
CA ARG A 82 -0.57 -6.23 -28.50
C ARG A 82 -1.33 -5.86 -27.23
N SER A 83 -0.98 -6.46 -26.09
CA SER A 83 -1.63 -6.20 -24.79
C SER A 83 -0.88 -5.19 -23.93
N ARG A 84 0.32 -4.76 -24.34
CA ARG A 84 1.18 -3.87 -23.55
C ARG A 84 0.48 -2.60 -23.09
N LYS A 85 -0.39 -2.00 -23.92
CA LYS A 85 -1.19 -0.84 -23.53
C LYS A 85 -2.07 -1.15 -22.30
N ILE A 86 -2.76 -2.28 -22.32
CA ILE A 86 -3.63 -2.73 -21.23
C ILE A 86 -2.77 -3.05 -20.00
N GLY A 87 -1.61 -3.70 -20.19
CA GLY A 87 -0.63 -3.94 -19.14
C GLY A 87 -0.19 -2.65 -18.45
N LEU A 88 0.18 -1.60 -19.21
CA LEU A 88 0.61 -0.30 -18.67
C LEU A 88 -0.50 0.41 -17.87
N TYR A 89 -1.74 0.40 -18.37
CA TYR A 89 -2.88 0.92 -17.60
C TYR A 89 -3.12 0.13 -16.32
N SER A 90 -2.99 -1.20 -16.39
CA SER A 90 -3.18 -2.08 -15.22
C SER A 90 -2.07 -1.86 -14.19
N SER A 91 -0.81 -1.71 -14.62
CA SER A 91 0.31 -1.33 -13.76
C SER A 91 0.03 0.01 -13.07
N PHE A 92 -0.43 1.02 -13.81
CA PHE A 92 -0.77 2.32 -13.25
C PHE A 92 -1.85 2.20 -12.16
N VAL A 93 -2.94 1.49 -12.44
CA VAL A 93 -4.03 1.27 -11.47
C VAL A 93 -3.54 0.54 -10.23
N LEU A 94 -2.72 -0.50 -10.39
CA LEU A 94 -2.17 -1.25 -9.27
C LEU A 94 -1.27 -0.37 -8.41
N MET A 95 -0.35 0.39 -9.01
CA MET A 95 0.56 1.29 -8.27
C MET A 95 -0.20 2.43 -7.56
N VAL A 96 -1.23 3.00 -8.19
CA VAL A 96 -2.11 4.00 -7.53
C VAL A 96 -2.82 3.36 -6.33
N SER A 97 -3.38 2.16 -6.50
CA SER A 97 -4.09 1.45 -5.41
C SER A 97 -3.15 1.16 -4.24
N PHE A 98 -1.93 0.68 -4.51
CA PHE A 98 -0.90 0.50 -3.48
C PHE A 98 -0.47 1.82 -2.84
N THR A 99 -0.44 2.92 -3.59
CA THR A 99 -0.04 4.24 -3.06
C THR A 99 -1.08 4.73 -2.05
N VAL A 100 -2.36 4.65 -2.40
CA VAL A 100 -3.47 5.03 -1.51
C VAL A 100 -3.50 4.13 -0.28
N TYR A 101 -3.30 2.82 -0.47
CA TYR A 101 -3.20 1.87 0.63
C TYR A 101 -2.10 2.25 1.64
N ILE A 102 -0.87 2.46 1.18
CA ILE A 102 0.25 2.86 2.04
C ILE A 102 -0.03 4.20 2.73
N TYR A 103 -0.54 5.19 1.97
CA TYR A 103 -0.90 6.50 2.52
C TYR A 103 -1.92 6.37 3.66
N MET A 104 -2.95 5.54 3.49
CA MET A 104 -3.95 5.37 4.52
C MET A 104 -3.43 4.63 5.75
N ILE A 105 -2.57 3.63 5.58
CA ILE A 105 -1.90 2.98 6.73
C ILE A 105 -1.09 4.00 7.53
N LEU A 106 -0.30 4.83 6.85
CA LEU A 106 0.59 5.79 7.53
C LEU A 106 -0.16 6.92 8.26
N ASN A 107 -1.37 7.28 7.83
CA ASN A 107 -2.10 8.43 8.39
C ASN A 107 -3.33 8.06 9.23
N TYR A 108 -3.89 6.86 9.04
CA TYR A 108 -5.16 6.46 9.66
C TYR A 108 -5.09 5.14 10.42
N SER A 109 -3.99 4.37 10.32
CA SER A 109 -3.84 3.13 11.07
C SER A 109 -3.14 3.36 12.42
N GLU A 110 -3.66 2.74 13.47
CA GLU A 110 -3.07 2.76 14.82
C GLU A 110 -1.77 1.95 14.89
N PHE A 111 -1.61 1.02 13.95
CA PHE A 111 -0.50 0.07 13.90
C PHE A 111 -0.07 -0.14 12.44
N ILE A 112 1.23 -0.22 12.23
CA ILE A 112 1.84 -0.51 10.93
C ILE A 112 2.24 -1.99 10.96
N PRO A 113 1.71 -2.84 10.07
CA PRO A 113 2.10 -4.24 10.03
C PRO A 113 3.59 -4.40 9.72
N CYS A 114 4.17 -5.51 10.16
CA CYS A 114 5.45 -5.92 9.60
C CYS A 114 5.28 -6.10 8.08
N SER A 115 6.32 -5.83 7.31
CA SER A 115 6.35 -6.10 5.86
C SER A 115 7.05 -7.45 5.66
N CYS A 116 6.61 -8.31 4.72
CA CYS A 116 7.19 -9.62 4.35
C CYS A 116 7.15 -9.71 2.82
N GLY A 117 8.03 -8.94 2.19
CA GLY A 117 8.02 -8.64 0.76
C GLY A 117 9.43 -8.58 0.15
N GLY A 118 10.43 -9.13 0.84
CA GLY A 118 11.80 -9.22 0.34
C GLY A 118 12.57 -7.89 0.41
N ILE A 119 13.22 -7.49 -0.68
CA ILE A 119 14.02 -6.24 -0.72
C ILE A 119 13.15 -5.00 -0.59
N LEU A 120 11.88 -5.10 -1.02
CA LEU A 120 10.90 -4.05 -0.83
C LEU A 120 10.56 -3.96 0.66
N GLU A 121 10.34 -5.04 1.40
CA GLU A 121 10.10 -4.98 2.86
C GLU A 121 11.23 -4.30 3.65
N LYS A 122 12.48 -4.38 3.22
CA LYS A 122 13.61 -3.73 3.92
C LYS A 122 13.61 -2.20 3.84
N MET A 123 12.79 -1.60 2.96
CA MET A 123 12.67 -0.13 2.92
C MET A 123 11.68 0.36 3.99
N ASP A 124 11.95 1.53 4.57
CA ASP A 124 11.01 2.24 5.43
C ASP A 124 9.72 2.60 4.66
N TRP A 125 8.55 2.52 5.31
CA TRP A 125 7.25 2.75 4.69
C TRP A 125 7.12 4.10 3.96
N LYS A 126 7.78 5.17 4.44
CA LYS A 126 7.81 6.45 3.72
C LYS A 126 8.61 6.35 2.42
N THR A 127 9.70 5.59 2.45
CA THR A 127 10.50 5.30 1.25
C THR A 127 9.69 4.49 0.25
N HIS A 128 8.88 3.52 0.70
CA HIS A 128 7.95 2.78 -0.17
C HIS A 128 6.96 3.71 -0.85
N LEU A 129 6.37 4.63 -0.08
CA LEU A 129 5.42 5.59 -0.62
C LEU A 129 6.05 6.44 -1.74
N ILE A 130 7.27 6.94 -1.51
CA ILE A 130 8.00 7.74 -2.51
C ILE A 130 8.32 6.90 -3.76
N PHE A 131 8.83 5.68 -3.57
CA PHE A 131 9.09 4.75 -4.68
C PHE A 131 7.83 4.50 -5.51
N ASN A 132 6.71 4.22 -4.84
CA ASN A 132 5.45 3.93 -5.50
C ASN A 132 4.93 5.15 -6.28
N ILE A 133 4.95 6.35 -5.68
CA ILE A 133 4.60 7.60 -6.38
C ILE A 133 5.48 7.81 -7.63
N ALA A 134 6.79 7.57 -7.53
CA ALA A 134 7.68 7.67 -8.68
C ALA A 134 7.28 6.68 -9.79
N THR A 135 6.96 5.43 -9.44
CA THR A 135 6.50 4.45 -10.43
C THR A 135 5.14 4.79 -11.05
N VAL A 136 4.20 5.40 -10.30
CA VAL A 136 2.93 5.90 -10.84
C VAL A 136 3.20 6.96 -11.92
N ILE A 137 4.12 7.89 -11.67
CA ILE A 137 4.50 8.93 -12.64
C ILE A 137 5.12 8.29 -13.88
N ILE A 138 6.03 7.33 -13.71
CA ILE A 138 6.66 6.60 -14.83
C ILE A 138 5.60 5.85 -15.66
N ALA A 139 4.65 5.18 -15.02
CA ALA A 139 3.55 4.48 -15.71
C ALA A 139 2.67 5.47 -16.50
N ALA A 140 2.26 6.59 -15.88
CA ALA A 140 1.47 7.61 -16.55
C ALA A 140 2.21 8.19 -17.77
N PHE A 141 3.50 8.47 -17.62
CA PHE A 141 4.32 8.98 -18.71
C PHE A 141 4.47 7.96 -19.84
N ALA A 142 4.70 6.68 -19.53
CA ALA A 142 4.74 5.61 -20.53
C ALA A 142 3.42 5.45 -21.29
N VAL A 143 2.28 5.55 -20.61
CA VAL A 143 0.94 5.52 -21.25
C VAL A 143 0.77 6.70 -22.22
N ILE A 144 1.15 7.91 -21.80
CA ILE A 144 1.06 9.11 -22.65
C ILE A 144 2.00 8.98 -23.86
N LEU A 145 3.22 8.46 -23.68
CA LEU A 145 4.16 8.25 -24.77
C LEU A 145 3.75 7.13 -25.73
N TYR A 146 3.07 6.11 -25.24
CA TYR A 146 2.49 5.04 -26.05
C TYR A 146 1.27 5.51 -26.86
N SER A 147 0.56 6.53 -26.38
CA SER A 147 -0.56 7.11 -27.11
C SER A 147 -0.11 7.77 -28.41
N ASP A 148 -0.97 7.69 -29.43
CA ASP A 148 -0.71 8.32 -30.72
C ASP A 148 -0.42 9.81 -30.54
N SER A 149 0.51 10.37 -31.31
CA SER A 149 0.91 11.79 -31.16
C SER A 149 -0.19 12.80 -31.55
N LYS A 150 -1.41 12.32 -31.82
CA LYS A 150 -2.61 13.14 -32.01
C LYS A 150 -3.06 13.69 -30.66
N ARG A 151 -3.25 15.00 -30.56
CA ARG A 151 -3.72 15.69 -29.35
C ARG A 151 -4.95 15.00 -28.73
N GLN A 152 -5.94 14.61 -29.53
CA GLN A 152 -7.16 13.95 -29.04
C GLN A 152 -6.88 12.62 -28.31
N GLU A 153 -5.94 11.81 -28.80
CA GLU A 153 -5.60 10.51 -28.18
C GLU A 153 -4.84 10.69 -26.86
N ILE A 154 -3.99 11.72 -26.77
CA ILE A 154 -3.33 12.11 -25.52
C ILE A 154 -4.38 12.57 -24.50
N PHE A 155 -5.32 13.45 -24.89
CA PHE A 155 -6.38 13.92 -23.98
C PHE A 155 -7.27 12.77 -23.49
N LYS A 156 -7.65 11.83 -24.36
CA LYS A 156 -8.36 10.60 -23.97
C LYS A 156 -7.56 9.78 -22.97
N SER A 157 -6.26 9.58 -23.22
CA SER A 157 -5.39 8.78 -22.36
C SER A 157 -5.23 9.41 -20.98
N VAL A 158 -5.03 10.72 -20.90
CA VAL A 158 -4.93 11.47 -19.64
C VAL A 158 -6.26 11.47 -18.89
N SER A 159 -7.37 11.71 -19.58
CA SER A 159 -8.71 11.65 -18.97
C SER A 159 -8.98 10.26 -18.38
N LEU A 160 -8.61 9.20 -19.12
CA LEU A 160 -8.76 7.83 -18.63
C LEU A 160 -7.88 7.56 -17.40
N LEU A 161 -6.62 8.03 -17.37
CA LEU A 161 -5.75 7.90 -16.19
C LEU A 161 -6.36 8.59 -14.96
N LEU A 162 -6.92 9.79 -15.13
CA LEU A 162 -7.58 10.53 -14.05
C LEU A 162 -8.84 9.81 -13.55
N VAL A 163 -9.67 9.29 -14.45
CA VAL A 163 -10.85 8.51 -14.06
C VAL A 163 -10.43 7.24 -13.31
N LEU A 164 -9.43 6.51 -13.83
CA LEU A 164 -8.92 5.29 -13.19
C LEU A 164 -8.31 5.57 -11.82
N SER A 165 -7.61 6.68 -11.63
CA SER A 165 -7.06 7.04 -10.32
C SER A 165 -8.17 7.39 -9.32
N ILE A 166 -9.18 8.17 -9.72
CA ILE A 166 -10.33 8.50 -8.87
C ILE A 166 -11.10 7.24 -8.46
N VAL A 167 -11.33 6.33 -9.41
CA VAL A 167 -12.01 5.06 -9.15
C VAL A 167 -11.19 4.20 -8.19
N SER A 168 -9.87 4.11 -8.39
CA SER A 168 -8.97 3.34 -7.52
C SER A 168 -8.95 3.89 -6.08
N CYS A 169 -8.81 5.21 -5.93
CA CYS A 169 -8.88 5.88 -4.62
C CYS A 169 -10.23 5.59 -3.93
N SER A 170 -11.33 5.73 -4.68
CA SER A 170 -12.68 5.54 -4.16
C SER A 170 -12.91 4.09 -3.72
N ALA A 171 -12.47 3.11 -4.51
CA ALA A 171 -12.56 1.68 -4.18
C ALA A 171 -11.80 1.35 -2.88
N ILE A 172 -10.57 1.87 -2.73
CA ILE A 172 -9.74 1.64 -1.55
C ILE A 172 -10.33 2.31 -0.29
N ILE A 173 -10.88 3.52 -0.41
CA ILE A 173 -11.56 4.21 0.70
C ILE A 173 -12.83 3.46 1.12
N LEU A 174 -13.62 2.99 0.16
CA LEU A 174 -14.83 2.20 0.44
C LEU A 174 -14.47 0.90 1.15
N MET A 175 -13.43 0.21 0.68
CA MET A 175 -12.93 -1.02 1.30
C MET A 175 -12.47 -0.78 2.74
N TYR A 176 -11.75 0.32 3.00
CA TYR A 176 -11.37 0.73 4.35
C TYR A 176 -12.58 0.93 5.27
N ARG A 177 -13.57 1.70 4.81
CA ARG A 177 -14.80 1.94 5.60
C ARG A 177 -15.57 0.65 5.87
N GLN A 178 -15.65 -0.24 4.87
CA GLN A 178 -16.31 -1.52 5.01
C GLN A 178 -15.57 -2.43 5.99
N SER A 179 -14.24 -2.50 5.91
CA SER A 179 -13.41 -3.25 6.85
C SER A 179 -13.61 -2.75 8.28
N GLU A 180 -13.54 -1.43 8.50
CA GLU A 180 -13.79 -0.81 9.80
C GLU A 180 -15.18 -1.13 10.35
N PHE A 181 -16.21 -1.12 9.49
CA PHE A 181 -17.57 -1.46 9.89
C PHE A 181 -17.71 -2.92 10.30
N MET A 182 -17.13 -3.85 9.52
CA MET A 182 -17.19 -5.28 9.81
C MET A 182 -16.45 -5.63 11.11
N ILE A 183 -15.25 -5.09 11.30
CA ILE A 183 -14.46 -5.31 12.52
C ILE A 183 -15.20 -4.81 13.77
N LYS A 184 -15.87 -3.64 13.68
CA LYS A 184 -16.66 -3.08 14.79
C LYS A 184 -17.93 -3.87 15.07
N LYS A 185 -18.56 -4.43 14.04
CA LYS A 185 -19.80 -5.20 14.18
C LYS A 185 -19.56 -6.61 14.71
N GLU A 186 -18.49 -7.26 14.27
CA GLU A 186 -18.21 -8.67 14.60
C GLU A 186 -17.48 -8.86 15.94
N ASN A 187 -17.02 -7.78 16.59
CA ASN A 187 -16.38 -7.83 17.91
C ASN A 187 -15.28 -8.91 17.99
N ASN A 188 -14.33 -8.88 17.06
CA ASN A 188 -13.39 -10.00 16.88
C ASN A 188 -12.32 -10.15 17.99
N PHE A 189 -12.55 -9.59 19.19
CA PHE A 189 -11.64 -9.53 20.35
C PHE A 189 -10.20 -9.11 20.01
N THR A 190 -9.98 -8.50 18.84
CA THR A 190 -8.71 -7.91 18.45
C THR A 190 -8.51 -6.64 19.26
N ARG A 191 -7.60 -6.71 20.23
CA ARG A 191 -7.28 -5.61 21.14
C ARG A 191 -6.69 -4.44 20.33
N ARG A 192 -7.45 -3.35 20.19
CA ARG A 192 -6.94 -2.07 19.66
C ARG A 192 -6.33 -1.27 20.81
N PHE A 193 -5.12 -0.78 20.63
CA PHE A 193 -4.49 0.14 21.58
C PHE A 193 -4.99 1.54 21.28
N LEU A 194 -5.47 2.26 22.30
CA LEU A 194 -6.02 3.60 22.16
C LEU A 194 -5.00 4.55 21.46
N GLN A 195 -5.45 5.28 20.43
CA GLN A 195 -4.63 6.29 19.72
C GLN A 195 -4.07 7.39 20.62
N HIS A 196 -4.70 7.58 21.78
CA HIS A 196 -4.21 8.43 22.85
C HIS A 196 -3.89 7.52 24.02
N PRO A 197 -2.63 7.07 24.19
CA PRO A 197 -2.26 6.36 25.39
C PRO A 197 -2.63 7.25 26.58
N ILE A 198 -3.15 6.64 27.64
CA ILE A 198 -3.37 7.34 28.90
C ILE A 198 -2.01 7.92 29.30
N THR A 199 -1.85 9.23 29.14
CA THR A 199 -0.66 9.92 29.59
C THR A 199 -0.59 9.67 31.10
N GLU A 200 0.51 9.06 31.57
CA GLU A 200 0.72 8.89 33.01
C GLU A 200 0.78 10.29 33.64
N GLU A 201 -0.34 10.81 34.13
CA GLU A 201 -0.38 12.14 34.76
C GLU A 201 0.44 12.17 36.05
N LYS A 202 0.51 11.04 36.76
CA LYS A 202 1.21 10.96 38.04
C LYS A 202 1.63 9.53 38.36
N ARG A 203 2.94 9.32 38.54
CA ARG A 203 3.52 8.09 39.06
C ARG A 203 4.02 8.35 40.48
N SER A 204 3.55 7.56 41.44
CA SER A 204 4.06 7.60 42.82
C SER A 204 4.61 6.22 43.18
N ASN A 205 5.85 6.18 43.66
CA ASN A 205 6.48 4.94 44.10
C ASN A 205 5.95 4.59 45.49
N LEU A 206 5.31 3.44 45.62
CA LEU A 206 4.68 2.98 46.85
C LEU A 206 5.68 2.37 47.86
N GLN A 207 6.97 2.35 47.53
CA GLN A 207 8.11 1.83 48.33
C GLN A 207 8.04 0.35 48.73
N ILE A 208 6.86 -0.27 48.78
CA ILE A 208 6.63 -1.65 49.20
C ILE A 208 5.69 -2.32 48.18
N ASN A 209 6.01 -3.55 47.78
CA ASN A 209 5.25 -4.29 46.77
C ASN A 209 3.96 -4.97 47.30
N SER A 210 3.66 -4.83 48.60
CA SER A 210 2.53 -5.50 49.26
C SER A 210 1.27 -4.64 49.37
N TYR A 211 1.26 -3.46 48.73
CA TYR A 211 0.06 -2.64 48.66
C TYR A 211 -0.91 -3.20 47.62
N TYR A 212 -2.18 -3.33 48.00
CA TYR A 212 -3.28 -3.61 47.08
C TYR A 212 -4.27 -2.46 47.05
N PHE A 213 -4.99 -2.32 45.95
CA PHE A 213 -6.01 -1.29 45.80
C PHE A 213 -7.20 -1.60 46.72
N ALA A 214 -7.45 -0.73 47.71
CA ALA A 214 -8.53 -0.87 48.68
C ALA A 214 -9.77 -0.01 48.35
N GLY A 215 -9.61 1.03 47.51
CA GLY A 215 -10.73 1.83 47.03
C GLY A 215 -10.31 3.19 46.48
N ILE A 216 -11.27 3.91 45.93
CA ILE A 216 -11.07 5.27 45.42
C ILE A 216 -12.24 6.17 45.84
N SER A 217 -11.92 7.38 46.29
CA SER A 217 -12.85 8.49 46.47
C SER A 217 -12.50 9.60 45.46
N LYS A 218 -13.32 10.66 45.39
CA LYS A 218 -13.14 11.76 44.41
C LYS A 218 -11.72 12.33 44.37
N ASP A 219 -11.07 12.44 45.53
CA ASP A 219 -9.74 13.06 45.67
C ASP A 219 -8.68 12.14 46.29
N SER A 220 -8.95 10.85 46.49
CA SER A 220 -8.03 9.97 47.23
C SER A 220 -8.11 8.52 46.77
N VAL A 221 -6.94 7.89 46.64
CA VAL A 221 -6.79 6.46 46.40
C VAL A 221 -6.39 5.79 47.71
N TYR A 222 -7.15 4.79 48.14
CA TYR A 222 -6.88 4.01 49.34
C TYR A 222 -6.13 2.74 48.96
N LEU A 223 -5.00 2.51 49.62
CA LEU A 223 -4.18 1.32 49.45
C LEU A 223 -4.14 0.56 50.78
N GLY A 224 -4.42 -0.73 50.72
CA GLY A 224 -4.32 -1.63 51.87
C GLY A 224 -3.01 -2.39 51.85
N THR A 225 -2.51 -2.80 53.01
CA THR A 225 -1.30 -3.62 53.14
C THR A 225 -1.67 -4.94 53.79
N ILE A 226 -1.20 -6.05 53.23
CA ILE A 226 -1.31 -7.35 53.90
C ILE A 226 -0.18 -7.43 54.93
N PRO A 227 -0.45 -7.66 56.22
CA PRO A 227 0.62 -7.91 57.18
C PRO A 227 1.36 -9.17 56.75
N LEU A 228 2.67 -9.06 56.49
CA LEU A 228 3.53 -10.24 56.43
C LEU A 228 3.47 -10.89 57.81
N HIS A 229 2.80 -12.04 57.90
CA HIS A 229 2.92 -12.91 59.06
C HIS A 229 4.38 -13.35 59.19
N PHE A 230 5.08 -12.79 60.17
CA PHE A 230 6.34 -13.35 60.66
C PHE A 230 6.00 -14.61 61.45
N TYR A 231 6.42 -15.78 60.94
CA TYR A 231 6.56 -17.01 61.72
C TYR A 231 7.91 -17.01 62.44
#